data_AF-A0A553P4J5-F1
#
_entry.id   AF-A0A553P4J5-F1
#
_cell.length_a   1.000
_cell.length_b   1.000
_cell.length_c   1.000
_cell.angle_alpha   90.00
_cell.angle_beta   90.00
_cell.angle_gamma   90.00
#
_symmetry.space_group_name_H-M   'P 1'
#
loop_
_entity.id
_entity.type
_entity.pdbx_description
1 polymer ?
#
loop_
_entity_poly.entity_id
_entity_poly.type
_entity_poly.pdbx_seq_one_letter_code
_entity_poly.pdbx_strand_id
1 'polypeptide(L)'
;MMSRNIRANMESDHIKLKRMLSGWDGATSMICSIIGSGISVSPKAVPSNVGSPGMSLVIWWVSGLISLVQAFIYAELVFTFPEAGSEYVFIRQGFGNYLAFFYMWIATVFQQSASRAIVIWFAVVTSDFFTIAKLSGWEVIIVCGFGYASFHREWSISRPFENTSTDLVDYIRAIFGAFWAFGGINSVMTIRGIKRTST
;
A
#
# COMPACT_ATOMS: atom_id res chain seq x y z
N MET A 1 -12.22 -2.95 57.35
CA MET A 1 -11.65 -1.63 56.99
C MET A 1 -10.66 -1.68 55.82
N MET A 2 -9.91 -2.77 55.61
CA MET A 2 -8.89 -2.90 54.56
C MET A 2 -9.44 -2.96 53.11
N SER A 3 -10.67 -3.44 52.88
CA SER A 3 -11.27 -3.52 51.53
C SER A 3 -11.74 -2.17 50.96
N ARG A 4 -11.99 -1.15 51.81
CA ARG A 4 -12.35 0.20 51.37
C ARG A 4 -11.14 0.96 50.81
N ASN A 5 -9.95 0.75 51.39
CA ASN A 5 -8.72 1.39 50.91
C ASN A 5 -8.24 0.82 49.56
N ILE A 6 -8.49 -0.47 49.29
CA ILE A 6 -8.19 -1.05 47.96
C ILE A 6 -9.13 -0.50 46.89
N ARG A 7 -10.42 -0.32 47.18
CA ARG A 7 -11.37 0.32 46.25
C ARG A 7 -11.04 1.78 45.99
N ALA A 8 -10.70 2.55 47.02
CA ALA A 8 -10.33 3.96 46.87
C ALA A 8 -9.06 4.16 46.02
N ASN A 9 -8.12 3.21 46.04
CA ASN A 9 -6.89 3.30 45.25
C ASN A 9 -7.06 2.80 43.80
N MET A 10 -8.10 1.99 43.50
CA MET A 10 -8.45 1.63 42.12
C MET A 10 -9.26 2.71 41.40
N GLU A 11 -9.90 3.62 42.13
CA GLU A 11 -10.75 4.69 41.58
C GLU A 11 -9.94 5.94 41.16
N SER A 12 -8.70 6.09 41.64
CA SER A 12 -7.84 7.25 41.36
C SER A 12 -6.86 7.06 40.20
N ASP A 13 -6.78 5.87 39.58
CA ASP A 13 -5.84 5.61 38.48
C ASP A 13 -6.51 5.78 37.11
N HIS A 14 -7.31 6.84 36.96
CA HIS A 14 -7.80 7.27 35.66
C HIS A 14 -6.61 7.75 34.83
N ILE A 15 -6.14 6.89 33.92
CA ILE A 15 -5.11 7.18 32.91
C ILE A 15 -5.57 8.40 32.09
N LYS A 16 -5.11 9.60 32.48
CA LYS A 16 -5.34 10.84 31.73
C LYS A 16 -4.27 10.94 30.65
N LEU A 17 -4.68 10.79 29.39
CA LEU A 17 -3.82 11.01 28.24
C LEU A 17 -3.32 12.46 28.24
N LYS A 18 -2.00 12.64 28.21
CA LYS A 18 -1.39 13.96 28.03
C LYS A 18 -1.71 14.45 26.61
N ARG A 19 -2.31 15.63 26.50
CA ARG A 19 -2.61 16.27 25.20
C ARG A 19 -1.29 16.63 24.51
N MET A 20 -0.79 15.75 23.65
CA MET A 20 0.48 15.92 22.93
C MET A 20 0.28 16.34 21.47
N LEU A 21 -0.88 16.08 20.87
CA LEU A 21 -1.15 16.46 19.49
C LEU A 21 -1.57 17.93 19.40
N SER A 22 -0.80 18.71 18.64
CA SER A 22 -1.16 20.06 18.22
C SER A 22 -2.12 20.03 17.04
N GLY A 23 -2.85 21.12 16.79
CA GLY A 23 -3.72 21.24 15.62
C GLY A 23 -2.98 21.07 14.29
N TRP A 24 -1.72 21.51 14.25
CA TRP A 24 -0.83 21.34 13.10
C TRP A 24 -0.47 19.89 12.81
N ASP A 25 -0.32 19.06 13.85
CA ASP A 25 -0.03 17.64 13.68
C ASP A 25 -1.21 16.91 13.03
N GLY A 26 -2.44 17.29 13.44
CA GLY A 26 -3.67 16.78 12.83
C GLY A 26 -3.82 17.22 11.38
N ALA A 27 -3.59 18.50 11.08
CA ALA A 27 -3.67 19.02 9.72
C ALA A 27 -2.64 18.35 8.78
N THR A 28 -1.41 18.19 9.24
CA THR A 28 -0.34 17.53 8.48
C THR A 28 -0.68 16.07 8.20
N SER A 29 -1.21 15.35 9.19
CA SER A 29 -1.66 13.96 9.02
C SER A 29 -2.76 13.82 7.94
N MET A 30 -3.73 14.74 7.93
CA MET A 30 -4.78 14.79 6.90
C MET A 30 -4.22 15.06 5.50
N ILE A 31 -3.27 15.97 5.35
CA ILE A 31 -2.64 16.26 4.05
C ILE A 31 -1.90 15.02 3.53
N CYS A 32 -1.16 14.34 4.40
CA CYS A 32 -0.45 13.11 4.06
C CYS A 32 -1.40 11.98 3.59
N SER A 33 -2.57 11.84 4.21
CA SER A 33 -3.53 10.79 3.84
C SER A 33 -4.20 11.06 2.49
N ILE A 34 -4.49 12.33 2.16
CA ILE A 34 -5.12 12.74 0.89
C ILE A 34 -4.16 12.55 -0.29
N ILE A 35 -2.90 12.97 -0.16
CA ILE A 35 -1.92 12.91 -1.25
C ILE A 35 -1.56 11.47 -1.62
N GLY A 36 -1.51 10.55 -0.64
CA GLY A 36 -1.01 9.19 -0.85
C GLY A 36 -1.83 8.36 -1.86
N SER A 37 -3.10 8.11 -1.56
CA SER A 37 -3.91 7.15 -2.32
C SER A 37 -4.58 7.75 -3.57
N GLY A 38 -4.93 9.04 -3.54
CA GLY A 38 -5.72 9.68 -4.60
C GLY A 38 -4.96 9.90 -5.90
N ILE A 39 -3.69 10.32 -5.83
CA ILE A 39 -2.93 10.71 -7.01
C ILE A 39 -2.44 9.51 -7.84
N SER A 40 -2.29 8.34 -7.23
CA SER A 40 -1.77 7.15 -7.93
C SER A 40 -2.82 6.48 -8.81
N VAL A 41 -4.10 6.60 -8.46
CA VAL A 41 -5.21 5.92 -9.15
C VAL A 41 -5.93 6.84 -10.14
N SER A 42 -6.05 8.14 -9.82
CA SER A 42 -6.86 9.10 -10.58
C SER A 42 -6.38 9.45 -12.01
N PRO A 43 -5.07 9.56 -12.32
CA PRO A 43 -4.61 10.09 -13.62
C PRO A 43 -4.99 9.22 -14.82
N LYS A 44 -5.12 7.91 -14.62
CA LYS A 44 -5.55 6.97 -15.67
C LYS A 44 -7.06 6.74 -15.67
N ALA A 45 -7.69 6.72 -14.49
CA ALA A 45 -9.09 6.34 -14.35
C ALA A 45 -10.09 7.39 -14.89
N VAL A 46 -9.81 8.68 -14.71
CA VAL A 46 -10.75 9.74 -15.14
C VAL A 46 -10.76 9.91 -16.67
N PRO A 47 -9.61 10.06 -17.36
CA PRO A 47 -9.61 10.22 -18.82
C PRO A 47 -10.09 8.97 -19.56
N SER A 48 -9.84 7.75 -19.04
CA SER A 48 -10.28 6.51 -19.68
C SER A 48 -11.80 6.36 -19.71
N ASN A 49 -12.50 6.89 -18.69
CA ASN A 49 -13.95 6.76 -18.58
C ASN A 49 -14.71 7.87 -19.31
N VAL A 50 -14.07 9.03 -19.50
CA VAL A 50 -14.70 10.24 -20.02
C VAL A 50 -14.29 10.51 -21.48
N GLY A 51 -13.16 9.96 -21.95
CA GLY A 51 -12.71 10.02 -23.35
C GLY A 51 -12.19 11.38 -23.82
N SER A 52 -12.51 12.48 -23.12
CA SER A 52 -12.07 13.84 -23.44
C SER A 52 -11.32 14.51 -22.27
N PRO A 53 -10.13 15.11 -22.52
CA PRO A 53 -9.37 15.82 -21.50
C PRO A 53 -10.12 17.00 -20.87
N GLY A 54 -10.87 17.77 -21.68
CA GLY A 54 -11.61 18.95 -21.18
C GLY A 54 -12.73 18.57 -20.21
N MET A 55 -13.47 17.50 -20.51
CA MET A 55 -14.54 17.01 -19.66
C MET A 55 -13.99 16.40 -18.35
N SER A 56 -12.78 15.80 -18.39
CA SER A 56 -12.11 15.30 -17.19
C SER A 56 -11.76 16.41 -16.19
N LEU A 57 -11.34 17.59 -16.67
CA LEU A 57 -11.06 18.75 -15.83
C LEU A 57 -12.31 19.33 -15.16
N VAL A 58 -13.44 19.34 -15.88
CA VAL A 58 -14.73 19.79 -15.31
C VAL A 58 -15.18 18.86 -14.19
N ILE A 59 -15.12 17.54 -14.42
CA ILE A 59 -15.48 16.53 -13.40
C ILE A 59 -14.57 16.66 -12.18
N TRP A 60 -13.27 16.90 -12.42
CA TRP A 60 -12.32 17.12 -11.34
C TRP A 60 -12.68 18.35 -10.50
N TRP A 61 -12.99 19.47 -11.16
CA TRP A 61 -13.47 20.69 -10.49
C TRP A 61 -14.75 20.48 -9.68
N VAL A 62 -15.75 19.81 -10.26
CA VAL A 62 -17.02 19.52 -9.58
C VAL A 62 -16.79 18.64 -8.36
N SER A 63 -15.95 17.60 -8.48
CA SER A 63 -15.61 16.73 -7.35
C SER A 63 -14.89 17.50 -6.23
N GLY A 64 -13.96 18.38 -6.57
CA GLY A 64 -13.28 19.26 -5.61
C GLY A 64 -14.24 20.19 -4.87
N LEU A 65 -15.23 20.77 -5.56
CA LEU A 65 -16.25 21.60 -4.93
C LEU A 65 -17.13 20.80 -3.96
N ILE A 66 -17.54 19.59 -4.33
CA ILE A 66 -18.33 18.72 -3.44
C ILE A 66 -17.51 18.36 -2.20
N SER A 67 -16.22 18.04 -2.35
CA SER A 67 -15.33 17.76 -1.23
C SER A 67 -15.11 18.97 -0.31
N LEU A 68 -15.05 20.19 -0.85
CA LEU A 68 -14.96 21.42 -0.04
C LEU A 68 -16.21 21.61 0.82
N VAL A 69 -17.40 21.43 0.24
CA VAL A 69 -18.66 21.53 0.99
C VAL A 69 -18.71 20.48 2.10
N GLN A 70 -18.32 19.24 1.80
CA GLN A 70 -18.20 18.18 2.81
C GLN A 70 -17.26 18.59 3.94
N ALA A 71 -16.08 19.14 3.64
CA ALA A 71 -15.11 19.58 4.64
C ALA A 71 -15.68 20.65 5.58
N PHE A 72 -16.45 21.61 5.07
CA PHE A 72 -17.10 22.63 5.91
C PHE A 72 -18.14 22.04 6.86
N ILE A 73 -18.98 21.12 6.38
CA ILE A 73 -19.97 20.43 7.21
C ILE A 73 -19.27 19.64 8.33
N TYR A 74 -18.20 18.94 8.01
CA TYR A 74 -17.41 18.21 9.02
C TYR A 74 -16.72 19.15 10.01
N ALA A 75 -16.22 20.30 9.57
CA ALA A 75 -15.61 21.27 10.46
C ALA A 75 -16.62 21.79 11.50
N GLU A 76 -17.82 22.16 11.07
CA GLU A 76 -18.90 22.61 11.97
C GLU A 76 -19.27 21.53 12.99
N LEU A 77 -19.34 20.27 12.55
CA LEU A 77 -19.67 19.14 13.39
C LEU A 77 -18.59 18.87 14.46
N VAL A 78 -17.31 18.93 14.08
CA VAL A 78 -16.17 18.75 14.99
C VAL A 78 -16.08 19.87 16.03
N PHE A 79 -16.42 21.11 15.67
CA PHE A 79 -16.48 22.21 16.64
C PHE A 79 -17.67 22.11 17.59
N THR A 80 -18.80 21.57 17.12
CA THR A 80 -20.02 21.41 17.91
C THR A 80 -19.87 20.31 18.97
N PHE A 81 -19.19 19.21 18.63
CA PHE A 81 -19.05 18.05 19.51
C PHE A 81 -17.56 17.74 19.77
N PRO A 82 -16.93 18.36 20.79
CA PRO A 82 -15.51 18.21 21.11
C PRO A 82 -15.18 16.90 21.85
N GLU A 83 -15.97 15.85 21.63
CA GLU A 83 -15.71 14.54 22.20
C GLU A 83 -14.64 13.80 21.40
N ALA A 84 -13.75 13.08 22.10
CA ALA A 84 -12.75 12.24 21.46
C ALA A 84 -13.42 11.02 20.82
N GLY A 85 -13.85 11.15 19.57
CA GLY A 85 -14.37 10.05 18.78
C GLY A 85 -14.55 10.40 17.31
N SER A 86 -14.59 9.37 16.48
CA SER A 86 -14.82 9.50 15.03
C SER A 86 -16.29 9.81 14.73
N GLU A 87 -16.65 9.79 13.44
CA GLU A 87 -18.01 9.92 12.89
C GLU A 87 -19.09 9.15 13.65
N TYR A 88 -18.72 8.03 14.27
CA TYR A 88 -19.61 7.24 15.12
C TYR A 88 -20.24 8.05 16.26
N VAL A 89 -19.50 8.95 16.91
CA VAL A 89 -20.00 9.74 18.05
C VAL A 89 -21.09 10.70 17.59
N PHE A 90 -20.91 11.36 16.45
CA PHE A 90 -21.90 12.27 15.90
C PHE A 90 -23.22 11.55 15.56
N ILE A 91 -23.12 10.38 14.92
CA ILE A 91 -24.29 9.58 14.55
C ILE A 91 -24.97 9.01 15.80
N ARG A 92 -24.20 8.57 16.79
CA ARG A 92 -24.73 8.06 18.06
C ARG A 92 -25.53 9.12 18.82
N GLN A 93 -25.05 10.35 18.83
CA GLN A 93 -25.74 11.46 19.51
C GLN A 93 -26.99 11.93 18.76
N GLY A 94 -26.97 11.97 17.43
CA GLY A 94 -28.12 12.40 16.62
C GLY A 94 -29.20 11.33 16.42
N PHE A 95 -28.81 10.07 16.19
CA PHE A 95 -29.69 8.99 15.71
C PHE A 95 -29.79 7.79 16.66
N GLY A 96 -29.07 7.82 17.79
CA GLY A 96 -29.08 6.76 18.79
C GLY A 96 -28.14 5.59 18.48
N ASN A 97 -28.07 4.64 19.42
CA ASN A 97 -27.06 3.58 19.41
C ASN A 97 -27.22 2.56 18.26
N TYR A 98 -28.46 2.26 17.85
CA TYR A 98 -28.72 1.23 16.83
C TYR A 98 -28.21 1.64 15.45
N LEU A 99 -28.53 2.87 15.02
CA LEU A 99 -28.08 3.40 13.73
C LEU A 99 -26.56 3.64 13.69
N ALA A 100 -25.99 4.08 14.81
CA ALA A 100 -24.54 4.23 14.94
C ALA A 100 -23.81 2.89 14.78
N PHE A 101 -24.36 1.81 15.33
CA PHE A 101 -23.79 0.47 15.17
C PHE A 101 -23.80 0.01 13.71
N PHE A 102 -24.94 0.16 13.01
CA PHE A 102 -25.03 -0.21 11.60
C PHE A 102 -24.10 0.63 10.71
N TYR A 103 -24.01 1.95 10.97
CA TYR A 103 -23.07 2.81 10.26
C TYR A 103 -21.64 2.32 10.44
N MET A 104 -21.20 2.08 11.69
CA MET A 104 -19.84 1.64 11.97
C MET A 104 -19.52 0.27 11.36
N TRP A 105 -20.49 -0.64 11.37
CA TRP A 105 -20.36 -1.94 10.71
C TRP A 105 -20.13 -1.80 9.20
N ILE A 106 -21.00 -1.05 8.51
CA ILE A 106 -20.91 -0.82 7.06
C ILE A 106 -19.61 -0.07 6.74
N ALA A 107 -19.33 1.03 7.44
CA ALA A 107 -18.12 1.82 7.24
C ALA A 107 -16.86 0.96 7.36
N THR A 108 -16.78 0.09 8.38
CA THR A 108 -15.63 -0.81 8.57
C THR A 108 -15.48 -1.79 7.41
N VAL A 109 -16.56 -2.45 6.98
CA VAL A 109 -16.48 -3.44 5.89
C VAL A 109 -16.04 -2.79 4.58
N PHE A 110 -16.67 -1.67 4.20
CA PHE A 110 -16.38 -1.01 2.93
C PHE A 110 -15.01 -0.30 2.91
N GLN A 111 -14.64 0.40 3.98
CA GLN A 111 -13.34 1.08 4.09
C GLN A 111 -12.18 0.07 4.05
N GLN A 112 -12.31 -1.04 4.76
CA GLN A 112 -11.25 -2.06 4.81
C GLN A 112 -11.08 -2.80 3.49
N SER A 113 -12.16 -3.03 2.74
CA SER A 113 -12.06 -3.59 1.39
C SER A 113 -11.36 -2.65 0.41
N ALA A 114 -11.68 -1.35 0.46
CA ALA A 114 -11.05 -0.35 -0.41
C ALA A 114 -9.56 -0.17 -0.10
N SER A 115 -9.18 -0.07 1.18
CA SER A 115 -7.79 0.12 1.60
C SER A 115 -6.90 -1.07 1.17
N ARG A 116 -7.40 -2.29 1.32
CA ARG A 116 -6.69 -3.51 0.90
C ARG A 116 -6.51 -3.59 -0.61
N ALA A 117 -7.49 -3.16 -1.40
CA ALA A 117 -7.39 -3.17 -2.86
C ALA A 117 -6.24 -2.27 -3.35
N ILE A 118 -6.06 -1.10 -2.73
CA ILE A 118 -4.98 -0.16 -3.05
C ILE A 118 -3.60 -0.77 -2.74
N VAL A 119 -3.46 -1.43 -1.58
CA VAL A 119 -2.21 -2.11 -1.19
C VAL A 119 -1.85 -3.23 -2.18
N ILE A 120 -2.82 -4.03 -2.59
CA ILE A 120 -2.62 -5.09 -3.60
C ILE A 120 -2.17 -4.47 -4.92
N TRP A 121 -2.82 -3.39 -5.37
CA TRP A 121 -2.43 -2.67 -6.59
C TRP A 121 -0.97 -2.19 -6.54
N PHE A 122 -0.56 -1.58 -5.44
CA PHE A 122 0.81 -1.12 -5.25
C PHE A 122 1.83 -2.28 -5.22
N ALA A 123 1.47 -3.39 -4.58
CA ALA A 123 2.29 -4.58 -4.55
C ALA A 123 2.50 -5.17 -5.96
N VAL A 124 1.46 -5.22 -6.80
CA VAL A 124 1.54 -5.69 -8.19
C VAL A 124 2.49 -4.80 -9.00
N VAL A 125 2.30 -3.47 -8.96
CA VAL A 125 3.17 -2.52 -9.68
C VAL A 125 4.64 -2.65 -9.28
N THR A 126 4.90 -2.83 -7.98
CA THR A 126 6.26 -3.03 -7.47
C THR A 126 6.84 -4.35 -7.95
N SER A 127 6.05 -5.42 -7.97
CA SER A 127 6.50 -6.74 -8.45
C SER A 127 6.82 -6.76 -9.95
N ASP A 128 6.08 -6.00 -10.76
CA ASP A 128 6.36 -5.84 -12.19
C ASP A 128 7.69 -5.12 -12.41
N PHE A 129 7.98 -4.08 -11.62
CA PHE A 129 9.26 -3.36 -11.67
C PHE A 129 10.45 -4.29 -11.38
N PHE A 130 10.39 -5.08 -10.30
CA PHE A 130 11.44 -6.04 -9.98
C PHE A 130 11.59 -7.13 -11.05
N THR A 131 10.50 -7.52 -11.71
CA THR A 131 10.52 -8.51 -12.80
C THR A 131 11.24 -7.96 -14.03
N ILE A 132 10.94 -6.70 -14.42
CA ILE A 132 11.60 -6.03 -15.54
C ILE A 132 13.09 -5.83 -15.24
N ALA A 133 13.47 -5.45 -14.02
CA ALA A 133 14.87 -5.29 -13.62
C ALA A 133 15.66 -6.62 -13.68
N LYS A 134 15.03 -7.74 -13.33
CA LYS A 134 15.63 -9.08 -13.52
C LYS A 134 15.80 -9.40 -15.00
N LEU A 135 14.80 -9.05 -15.82
CA LEU A 135 14.84 -9.14 -17.28
C LEU A 135 15.72 -8.07 -17.96
N SER A 136 16.38 -7.17 -17.25
CA SER A 136 17.50 -6.41 -17.84
C SER A 136 18.84 -7.02 -17.47
N GLY A 137 18.92 -7.67 -16.29
CA GLY A 137 20.13 -8.34 -15.83
C GLY A 137 20.58 -9.49 -16.74
N TRP A 138 19.65 -10.35 -17.20
CA TRP A 138 19.98 -11.44 -18.12
C TRP A 138 20.51 -10.97 -19.48
N GLU A 139 20.00 -9.86 -20.05
CA GLU A 139 20.48 -9.32 -21.32
C GLU A 139 21.91 -8.81 -21.19
N VAL A 140 22.22 -8.12 -20.09
CA VAL A 140 23.59 -7.65 -19.80
C VAL A 140 24.54 -8.83 -19.64
N ILE A 141 24.14 -9.90 -18.93
CA ILE A 141 24.98 -11.10 -18.77
C ILE A 141 25.25 -11.76 -20.13
N ILE A 142 24.24 -11.86 -21.01
CA ILE A 142 24.39 -12.45 -22.34
C ILE A 142 25.31 -11.58 -23.22
N VAL A 143 25.12 -10.26 -23.24
CA VAL A 143 25.92 -9.33 -24.04
C VAL A 143 27.36 -9.26 -23.54
N CYS A 144 27.58 -9.15 -22.23
CA CYS A 144 28.91 -9.19 -21.62
C CYS A 144 29.58 -10.54 -21.82
N GLY A 145 28.83 -11.65 -21.72
CA GLY A 145 29.34 -13.00 -21.97
C GLY A 145 29.75 -13.20 -23.43
N PHE A 146 28.95 -12.74 -24.38
CA PHE A 146 29.26 -12.78 -25.81
C PHE A 146 30.41 -11.83 -26.18
N GLY A 147 30.47 -10.66 -25.56
CA GLY A 147 31.57 -9.70 -25.72
C GLY A 147 32.90 -10.24 -25.18
N TYR A 148 32.87 -10.86 -24.00
CA TYR A 148 34.03 -11.55 -23.42
C TYR A 148 34.49 -12.72 -24.30
N ALA A 149 33.53 -13.49 -24.85
CA ALA A 149 33.82 -14.57 -25.79
C ALA A 149 34.41 -14.09 -27.13
N SER A 150 34.01 -12.90 -27.58
CA SER A 150 34.49 -12.32 -28.84
C SER A 150 35.89 -11.73 -28.73
N PHE A 151 36.29 -11.21 -27.55
CA PHE A 151 37.61 -10.63 -27.31
C PHE A 151 38.68 -11.64 -26.88
N HIS A 152 38.32 -12.69 -26.12
CA HIS A 152 39.24 -13.76 -25.74
C HIS A 152 39.01 -15.00 -26.62
N ARG A 153 39.80 -15.13 -27.69
CA ARG A 153 39.69 -16.19 -28.71
C ARG A 153 40.23 -17.57 -28.28
N GLU A 154 40.59 -17.74 -27.01
CA GLU A 154 41.10 -18.98 -26.42
C GLU A 154 40.02 -19.67 -25.57
N TRP A 155 38.84 -19.94 -26.15
CA TRP A 155 37.85 -20.79 -25.51
C TRP A 155 38.29 -22.26 -25.57
N SER A 156 39.18 -22.65 -24.65
CA SER A 156 39.54 -24.06 -24.45
C SER A 156 38.38 -24.78 -23.74
N ILE A 157 37.40 -25.24 -24.53
CA ILE A 157 36.30 -26.14 -24.09
C ILE A 157 36.86 -27.45 -23.50
N SER A 158 38.16 -27.71 -23.69
CA SER A 158 38.82 -28.92 -23.23
C SER A 158 38.97 -29.03 -21.70
N ARG A 159 38.91 -27.94 -20.91
CA ARG A 159 39.02 -27.99 -19.43
C ARG A 159 38.10 -26.98 -18.71
N PRO A 160 36.77 -27.20 -18.71
CA PRO A 160 35.79 -26.23 -18.21
C PRO A 160 35.78 -26.02 -16.68
N PHE A 161 36.47 -26.87 -15.90
CA PHE A 161 36.38 -26.89 -14.43
C PHE A 161 37.72 -26.70 -13.71
N GLU A 162 38.79 -26.32 -14.42
CA GLU A 162 40.16 -26.32 -13.88
C GLU A 162 40.40 -25.37 -12.69
N ASN A 163 39.53 -24.37 -12.48
CA ASN A 163 39.61 -23.43 -11.36
C ASN A 163 38.38 -23.51 -10.43
N THR A 164 37.72 -24.67 -10.38
CA THR A 164 36.56 -24.87 -9.51
C THR A 164 37.03 -25.00 -8.06
N SER A 165 36.69 -24.03 -7.21
CA SER A 165 36.89 -24.14 -5.76
C SER A 165 36.09 -25.35 -5.24
N THR A 166 36.75 -26.27 -4.54
CA THR A 166 36.11 -27.48 -3.97
C THR A 166 35.44 -27.21 -2.62
N ASP A 167 35.42 -25.96 -2.17
CA ASP A 167 34.86 -25.59 -0.88
C ASP A 167 33.33 -25.58 -0.88
N LEU A 168 32.75 -26.34 0.05
CA LEU A 168 31.33 -26.55 0.20
C LEU A 168 30.55 -25.25 0.50
N VAL A 169 31.22 -24.28 1.13
CA VAL A 169 30.64 -22.97 1.46
C VAL A 169 30.40 -22.14 0.19
N ASP A 170 31.29 -22.21 -0.79
CA ASP A 170 31.16 -21.47 -2.05
C ASP A 170 30.04 -22.06 -2.92
N TYR A 171 29.89 -23.39 -2.91
CA TYR A 171 28.74 -24.06 -3.53
C TYR A 171 27.41 -23.66 -2.88
N ILE A 172 27.32 -23.61 -1.55
CA ILE A 172 26.08 -23.19 -0.87
C ILE A 172 25.74 -21.74 -1.20
N ARG A 173 26.72 -20.83 -1.22
CA ARG A 173 26.50 -19.44 -1.62
C ARG A 173 26.04 -19.32 -3.07
N ALA A 174 26.63 -20.10 -3.98
CA ALA A 174 26.24 -20.14 -5.38
C ALA A 174 24.82 -20.69 -5.58
N ILE A 175 24.48 -21.80 -4.90
CA ILE A 175 23.13 -22.40 -4.93
C ILE A 175 22.10 -21.43 -4.33
N PHE A 176 22.42 -20.77 -3.22
CA PHE A 176 21.54 -19.78 -2.60
C PHE A 176 21.32 -18.56 -3.50
N GLY A 177 22.36 -18.07 -4.18
CA GLY A 177 22.26 -17.01 -5.18
C GLY A 177 21.41 -17.43 -6.40
N ALA A 178 21.57 -18.66 -6.87
CA ALA A 178 20.78 -19.22 -7.96
C ALA A 178 19.30 -19.40 -7.59
N PHE A 179 18.99 -19.81 -6.35
CA PHE A 179 17.62 -19.99 -5.87
C PHE A 179 16.81 -18.67 -5.89
N TRP A 180 17.44 -17.55 -5.55
CA TRP A 180 16.82 -16.22 -5.60
C TRP A 180 16.65 -15.65 -7.02
N ALA A 181 17.38 -16.17 -8.00
CA ALA A 181 17.22 -15.79 -9.40
C ALA A 181 15.88 -16.28 -9.98
N PHE A 182 15.39 -17.47 -9.58
CA PHE A 182 14.17 -18.09 -10.12
C PHE A 182 12.86 -17.75 -9.39
N GLY A 183 12.92 -17.17 -8.18
CA GLY A 183 11.74 -16.90 -7.34
C GLY A 183 10.71 -15.89 -7.88
N GLY A 184 10.91 -15.29 -9.07
CA GLY A 184 9.99 -14.31 -9.67
C GLY A 184 9.03 -14.88 -10.74
N ILE A 185 9.24 -16.09 -11.23
CA ILE A 185 8.50 -16.63 -12.39
C ILE A 185 7.03 -16.98 -12.05
N ASN A 186 6.75 -17.31 -10.78
CA ASN A 186 5.39 -17.65 -10.32
C ASN A 186 4.39 -16.49 -10.47
N SER A 187 4.86 -15.24 -10.40
CA SER A 187 4.01 -14.05 -10.58
C SER A 187 3.64 -13.81 -12.05
N VAL A 188 4.54 -14.14 -12.98
CA VAL A 188 4.32 -13.96 -14.44
C VAL A 188 3.26 -14.93 -14.98
N MET A 189 3.20 -16.16 -14.46
CA MET A 189 2.16 -17.13 -14.86
C MET A 189 0.77 -16.75 -14.32
N THR A 190 0.70 -16.09 -13.17
CA THR A 190 -0.59 -15.71 -12.56
C THR A 190 -1.26 -14.54 -13.31
N ILE A 191 -0.49 -13.57 -13.80
CA ILE A 191 -1.02 -12.41 -14.53
C ILE A 191 -1.50 -12.78 -15.94
N ARG A 192 -0.92 -13.80 -16.59
CA ARG A 192 -1.37 -14.29 -17.91
C ARG A 192 -2.47 -15.35 -17.86
N GLY A 193 -2.86 -15.84 -16.68
CA GLY A 193 -3.85 -16.90 -16.50
C GLY A 193 -5.32 -16.45 -16.44
N ILE A 194 -5.62 -15.16 -16.32
CA ILE A 194 -7.01 -14.67 -16.20
C ILE A 194 -7.48 -14.08 -17.54
N LYS A 195 -7.54 -14.92 -18.58
CA LYS A 195 -8.41 -14.71 -19.76
C LYS A 195 -8.85 -16.05 -20.35
N ARG A 196 -9.80 -16.69 -19.68
CA ARG A 196 -10.87 -17.57 -20.18
C ARG A 196 -11.58 -18.06 -18.91
N THR A 197 -12.83 -17.70 -18.65
CA THR A 197 -13.96 -18.21 -19.42
C THR A 197 -15.13 -17.22 -19.42
N SER A 198 -15.51 -16.81 -20.62
CA SER A 198 -16.90 -16.53 -20.98
C SER A 198 -17.60 -17.88 -21.19
N THR A 199 -18.59 -18.19 -20.36
CA THR A 199 -19.86 -18.89 -20.64
C THR A 199 -20.60 -19.02 -19.33
#